data_AF-A0A317EH63-F1
#
_entry.id   AF-A0A317EH63-F1
#
_cell.length_a   1.000
_cell.length_b   1.000
_cell.length_c   1.000
_cell.angle_alpha   90.00
_cell.angle_beta   90.00
_cell.angle_gamma   90.00
#
_symmetry.space_group_name_H-M   'P 1'
#
loop_
_entity.id
_entity.type
_entity.pdbx_description
1 polymer ?
#
loop_
_entity_poly.entity_id
_entity_poly.type
_entity_poly.pdbx_seq_one_letter_code
_entity_poly.pdbx_strand_id
1 'polypeptide(L)' 'MEHIQQLIDLIKSETLADDISEVIQIGDNEINIVLKPGADYAEVDSAVGDFQLEYVHLEPQLIINYVDENGNKFNE' A
#
# COMPACT_ATOMS: atom_id res chain seq x y z
N MET A 1 9.17 6.33 -12.86
CA MET A 1 9.21 4.96 -12.32
C MET A 1 9.87 4.86 -10.95
N GLU A 2 10.79 5.76 -10.55
CA GLU A 2 11.41 5.71 -9.19
C GLU A 2 10.44 5.97 -8.02
N HIS A 3 9.36 6.71 -8.23
CA HIS A 3 8.49 7.16 -7.15
C HIS A 3 7.62 6.06 -6.51
N ILE A 4 7.19 5.06 -7.29
CA ILE A 4 6.40 3.94 -6.75
C ILE A 4 7.28 3.08 -5.85
N GLN A 5 8.53 2.85 -6.25
CA GLN A 5 9.48 2.10 -5.43
C GLN A 5 9.78 2.84 -4.12
N GLN A 6 9.95 4.17 -4.16
CA GLN A 6 10.11 4.99 -2.96
C GLN A 6 8.90 4.90 -2.02
N LEU A 7 7.68 4.93 -2.57
CA LEU A 7 6.46 4.74 -1.79
C LEU A 7 6.42 3.34 -1.16
N ILE A 8 6.74 2.29 -1.90
CA ILE A 8 6.81 0.92 -1.37
C ILE A 8 7.82 0.83 -0.22
N ASP A 9 8.99 1.43 -0.38
CA ASP A 9 10.03 1.44 0.65
C ASP A 9 9.59 2.27 1.89
N LEU A 10 8.89 3.39 1.70
CA LEU A 10 8.32 4.18 2.81
C LEU A 10 7.25 3.39 3.57
N ILE A 11 6.29 2.78 2.87
CA ILE A 11 5.24 1.94 3.46
C ILE A 11 5.87 0.81 4.29
N LYS A 12 6.96 0.21 3.80
CA LYS A 12 7.70 -0.84 4.51
C LYS A 12 8.54 -0.31 5.68
N SER A 13 9.00 0.94 5.65
CA SER A 13 9.99 1.45 6.61
C SER A 13 9.39 2.26 7.78
N GLU A 14 8.35 3.06 7.55
CA GLU A 14 8.02 4.14 8.49
C GLU A 14 6.85 3.86 9.44
N THR A 15 5.88 2.99 9.11
CA THR A 15 4.62 3.04 9.88
C THR A 15 3.89 1.71 10.07
N LEU A 16 4.04 0.74 9.18
CA LEU A 16 3.10 -0.40 9.16
C LEU A 16 3.79 -1.76 8.99
N ALA A 17 5.10 -1.87 9.28
CA ALA A 17 5.83 -3.14 9.14
C ALA A 17 5.25 -4.27 10.03
N ASP A 18 4.60 -3.91 11.13
CA ASP A 18 3.88 -4.85 11.99
C ASP A 18 2.55 -5.31 11.38
N ASP A 19 1.85 -4.44 10.64
CA ASP A 19 0.52 -4.70 10.06
C ASP A 19 0.56 -5.18 8.60
N ILE A 20 1.64 -4.89 7.87
CA ILE A 20 1.83 -5.27 6.47
C ILE A 20 2.74 -6.49 6.41
N SER A 21 2.26 -7.53 5.74
CA SER A 21 3.03 -8.73 5.42
C SER A 21 3.95 -8.47 4.22
N GLU A 22 3.39 -7.95 3.14
CA GLU A 22 4.10 -7.73 1.87
C GLU A 22 3.47 -6.58 1.09
N VAL A 23 4.25 -5.94 0.22
CA VAL A 23 3.73 -5.01 -0.79
C VAL A 23 4.18 -5.51 -2.15
N ILE A 24 3.22 -5.79 -3.02
CA ILE A 24 3.39 -6.38 -4.34
C ILE A 24 3.06 -5.33 -5.39
N GLN A 25 4.03 -4.96 -6.22
CA GLN A 25 3.76 -4.10 -7.37
C GLN A 25 3.14 -4.92 -8.50
N ILE A 26 1.99 -4.46 -9.01
CA ILE A 26 1.28 -5.04 -10.14
C ILE A 26 1.35 -4.04 -11.30
N GLY A 27 2.15 -4.35 -12.32
CA GLY A 27 2.33 -3.45 -13.46
C GLY A 27 2.95 -2.11 -13.10
N ASP A 28 2.63 -1.08 -13.91
CA ASP A 28 3.32 0.21 -13.83
C ASP A 28 2.73 1.17 -12.78
N ASN A 29 1.45 1.04 -12.40
CA ASN A 29 0.75 1.97 -11.49
C ASN A 29 -0.27 1.28 -10.57
N GLU A 30 -0.05 0.02 -10.22
CA GLU A 30 -0.89 -0.67 -9.24
C GLU A 30 -0.01 -1.36 -8.20
N ILE A 31 -0.40 -1.28 -6.93
CA ILE A 31 0.23 -1.99 -5.83
C ILE A 31 -0.83 -2.71 -5.00
N ASN A 32 -0.49 -3.90 -4.54
CA ASN A 32 -1.27 -4.66 -3.57
C ASN A 32 -0.51 -4.67 -2.25
N ILE A 33 -1.15 -4.15 -1.21
CA ILE A 33 -0.66 -4.18 0.15
C ILE A 33 -1.30 -5.38 0.84
N VAL A 34 -0.48 -6.37 1.16
CA VAL A 34 -0.87 -7.59 1.85
C VAL A 34 -0.84 -7.32 3.35
N LEU A 35 -2.00 -7.32 4.01
CA LEU A 35 -2.10 -7.11 5.45
C LEU A 35 -1.89 -8.42 6.22
N LYS A 36 -1.30 -8.34 7.41
CA LYS A 36 -1.17 -9.47 8.34
C LYS A 36 -2.53 -9.75 9.01
N PRO A 37 -2.76 -10.99 9.48
CA PRO A 37 -3.92 -11.30 10.29
C PRO A 37 -3.99 -10.44 11.55
N GLY A 38 -5.10 -9.71 11.71
CA GLY A 38 -5.33 -8.82 12.86
C GLY A 38 -4.82 -7.39 12.68
N ALA A 39 -4.26 -7.06 11.51
CA ALA A 39 -3.92 -5.68 11.15
C ALA A 39 -5.16 -4.79 11.11
N ASP A 40 -5.01 -3.53 11.56
CA ASP A 40 -6.07 -2.54 11.44
C ASP A 40 -6.02 -1.90 10.04
N TYR A 41 -6.99 -2.31 9.20
CA TYR A 41 -7.14 -1.77 7.85
C TYR A 41 -7.26 -0.24 7.85
N ALA A 42 -7.99 0.35 8.78
CA ALA A 42 -8.24 1.79 8.78
C ALA A 42 -6.97 2.58 9.13
N GLU A 43 -6.15 2.05 10.05
CA GLU A 43 -4.85 2.62 10.38
C GLU A 43 -3.90 2.56 9.17
N VAL A 44 -3.84 1.41 8.51
CA VAL A 44 -3.03 1.21 7.30
C VAL A 44 -3.48 2.12 6.17
N ASP A 45 -4.79 2.18 5.90
CA ASP A 45 -5.35 3.00 4.83
C ASP A 45 -5.12 4.50 5.07
N SER A 46 -5.27 4.97 6.32
CA SER A 46 -4.98 6.36 6.66
C SER A 46 -3.52 6.72 6.42
N ALA A 47 -2.58 5.89 6.88
CA ALA A 47 -1.15 6.17 6.72
C ALA A 47 -0.70 6.09 5.25
N VAL A 48 -1.19 5.08 4.51
CA VAL A 48 -0.89 4.94 3.08
C VAL A 48 -1.52 6.08 2.26
N GLY A 49 -2.72 6.53 2.63
CA GLY A 49 -3.39 7.68 2.03
C GLY A 49 -2.61 8.98 2.21
N ASP A 50 -2.04 9.22 3.39
CA ASP A 50 -1.17 10.37 3.65
C ASP A 50 0.06 10.37 2.73
N PHE A 51 0.73 9.22 2.57
CA PHE A 51 1.83 9.09 1.62
C PHE A 51 1.34 9.31 0.19
N GLN A 52 0.22 8.70 -0.21
CA GLN A 52 -0.32 8.85 -1.57
C GLN A 52 -0.59 10.32 -1.91
N LEU A 53 -1.06 11.13 -0.96
CA LEU A 53 -1.26 12.57 -1.15
C LEU A 53 0.05 13.30 -1.44
N GLU A 54 1.18 12.89 -0.85
CA GLU A 54 2.51 13.42 -1.19
C GLU A 54 2.96 13.01 -2.60
N TYR A 55 2.48 11.87 -3.11
CA TYR A 55 2.82 11.32 -4.43
C TYR A 55 1.73 11.52 -5.50
N VAL A 56 0.65 12.27 -5.21
CA VAL A 56 -0.55 12.45 -6.08
C VAL A 56 -0.25 13.10 -7.44
N HIS A 57 0.95 13.66 -7.64
CA HIS A 57 1.38 14.23 -8.92
C HIS A 57 1.85 13.20 -9.96
N LEU A 58 1.84 11.91 -9.64
CA LEU A 58 2.23 10.85 -10.56
C LEU A 58 1.06 10.50 -11.48
N GLU A 59 1.17 10.88 -12.75
CA GLU A 59 0.36 10.28 -13.81
C GLU A 59 1.14 9.10 -14.43
N PRO A 60 0.52 7.91 -14.56
CA PRO A 60 -0.87 7.57 -14.23
C PRO A 60 -1.16 7.46 -12.72
N GLN A 61 -2.42 7.73 -12.35
CA GLN A 61 -2.90 7.68 -10.96
C GLN A 61 -2.67 6.28 -10.37
N LEU A 62 -1.86 6.20 -9.31
CA LEU A 62 -1.51 4.95 -8.63
C LEU A 62 -2.76 4.31 -8.00
N ILE A 63 -3.00 3.05 -8.32
CA ILE A 63 -4.04 2.20 -7.75
C ILE A 63 -3.44 1.43 -6.56
N ILE A 64 -4.05 1.55 -5.39
CA ILE A 64 -3.64 0.83 -4.19
C ILE A 64 -4.79 -0.11 -3.81
N ASN A 65 -4.51 -1.42 -3.77
CA ASN A 65 -5.44 -2.40 -3.24
C ASN A 65 -4.92 -2.95 -1.91
N TYR A 66 -5.82 -3.21 -0.98
CA TYR A 66 -5.52 -3.89 0.27
C TYR A 66 -6.07 -5.32 0.22
N VAL A 67 -5.21 -6.30 0.46
CA VAL A 67 -5.56 -7.73 0.36
C VAL A 67 -5.04 -8.51 1.56
N ASP A 68 -5.70 -9.61 1.89
CA ASP A 68 -5.20 -10.57 2.88
C ASP A 68 -4.08 -11.46 2.29
N GLU A 69 -3.51 -12.35 3.12
CA GLU A 69 -2.48 -13.32 2.71
C GLU A 69 -2.92 -14.29 1.59
N ASN A 70 -4.23 -14.40 1.34
CA ASN A 70 -4.82 -15.22 0.30
C ASN A 70 -5.16 -14.40 -0.97
N GLY A 71 -4.91 -13.09 -0.95
CA GLY A 71 -5.24 -12.17 -2.05
C GLY A 71 -6.70 -11.71 -2.06
N ASN A 72 -7.48 -11.98 -1.01
CA ASN A 72 -8.85 -11.48 -0.91
C ASN A 72 -8.79 -10.00 -0.57
N LYS A 73 -9.53 -9.18 -1.34
CA LYS A 73 -9.64 -7.75 -1.03
C LYS A 73 -10.37 -7.56 0.29
N PHE A 74 -9.88 -6.64 1.11
CA PHE A 74 -10.65 -6.11 2.21
C PHE A 74 -11.78 -5.29 1.60
N ASN A 75 -12.98 -5.88 1.50
CA ASN A 75 -14.17 -5.17 1.06
C ASN A 75 -14.68 -4.33 2.23
N GLU A 76 -14.79 -3.01 2.03
CA GLU A 76 -15.49 -2.06 2.93
C GLU A 76 -16.90 -2.52 3.31
#